data_AF-K1PU01-F1
#
_entry.id   AF-K1PU01-F1
#
_cell.length_a   1.000
_cell.length_b   1.000
_cell.length_c   1.000
_cell.angle_alpha   90.00
_cell.angle_beta   90.00
_cell.angle_gamma   90.00
#
_symmetry.space_group_name_H-M   'P 1'
#
loop_
_entity.id
_entity.type
_entity.pdbx_description
1 polymer ?
#
loop_
_entity_poly.entity_id
_entity_poly.type
_entity_poly.pdbx_seq_one_letter_code
_entity_poly.pdbx_strand_id
1 'polypeptide(L)'
;LRTHLGHIHKHQHQTTAINLNPESQGMHLETRLEQLDSAIKMELWQEAFKAVEDIHGLIQLSKKSPKPSLMANYYQKLGLVFWKSGNGLFHASTLHRLYILSREQRKNLSADELQKMASRVLCATLAVPIPASRNTIDQLLETNEATMEKKRRLATLLMLNNAPTRQSLIKDFVKFNIIHYVHPEIQNLFKYLEEEFHPLGLYDRVKASIEFISNNEELGQYIPALEEIIITRVLKQVSQVYQTIAFSRLADLIPFASKFRLERVIVDAAKTLELQVRIDHRSKSLSFGTDLMVAQKEDVPEGPYIQSMPSEGIRNQLISMARALHQAIERIEPKDRKVQRHEMQVQIANSYRMTAKKEHQRILQRRQIIKDRKEQLEHLNDQREREEQEQFEEHLKAYELEMDRLEREAKERERLWKMIEQLKMTDIGAKVLQNLDEEDFATLDVENIMAKQVEQLEKEKEELIDRIKNQEKEFDYFARAKRLEEIPLLTKQYEQEKKVAREFFELQEAKKVGYRLYKVYTMMIL
;
A
#
# COMPACT_ATOMS: atom_id res chain seq x y z
N LEU A 1 27.35 7.17 -3.59
CA LEU A 1 26.32 7.40 -4.64
C LEU A 1 25.01 7.97 -4.09
N ARG A 2 24.23 7.26 -3.26
CA ARG A 2 22.98 7.78 -2.65
C ARG A 2 23.17 9.12 -1.92
N THR A 3 24.20 9.23 -1.08
CA THR A 3 24.53 10.47 -0.35
C THR A 3 24.75 11.66 -1.29
N HIS A 4 25.45 11.46 -2.41
CA HIS A 4 25.72 12.52 -3.39
C HIS A 4 24.43 12.97 -4.09
N LEU A 5 23.51 12.05 -4.40
CA LEU A 5 22.18 12.39 -4.91
C LEU A 5 21.37 13.19 -3.88
N GLY A 6 21.48 12.86 -2.59
CA GLY A 6 20.91 13.67 -1.50
C GLY A 6 21.50 15.08 -1.42
N HIS A 7 22.81 15.23 -1.62
CA HIS A 7 23.46 16.54 -1.70
C HIS A 7 22.97 17.36 -2.91
N ILE A 8 22.80 16.75 -4.09
CA ILE A 8 22.25 17.45 -5.28
C ILE A 8 20.88 18.07 -4.97
N HIS A 9 20.02 17.41 -4.20
CA HIS A 9 18.72 17.96 -3.79
C HIS A 9 18.85 19.07 -2.74
N LYS A 10 19.77 18.95 -1.78
CA LYS A 10 19.97 19.96 -0.71
C LYS A 10 20.63 21.25 -1.21
N HIS A 11 21.53 21.15 -2.18
CA HIS A 11 22.37 22.26 -2.63
C HIS A 11 21.89 22.95 -3.92
N GLN A 12 20.63 22.74 -4.36
CA GLN A 12 20.07 23.37 -5.57
C GLN A 12 20.10 24.91 -5.58
N HIS A 13 20.27 25.55 -4.41
CA HIS A 13 20.42 27.00 -4.26
C HIS A 13 21.80 27.53 -4.70
N GLN A 14 22.81 26.66 -4.90
CA GLN A 14 24.15 27.06 -5.30
C GLN A 14 24.21 27.27 -6.83
N THR A 15 24.89 28.33 -7.28
CA THR A 15 24.98 28.68 -8.72
C THR A 15 25.69 27.63 -9.57
N THR A 16 26.54 26.80 -8.97
CA THR A 16 27.25 25.68 -9.60
C THR A 16 26.57 24.32 -9.40
N ALA A 17 25.37 24.29 -8.80
CA ALA A 17 24.67 23.04 -8.54
C ALA A 17 24.23 22.32 -9.83
N ILE A 18 24.33 20.99 -9.82
CA ILE A 18 23.84 20.16 -10.93
C ILE A 18 22.31 20.21 -10.94
N ASN A 19 21.74 20.95 -11.89
CA ASN A 19 20.31 20.89 -12.16
C ASN A 19 19.95 19.54 -12.80
N LEU A 20 18.83 18.95 -12.39
CA LEU A 20 18.31 17.66 -12.86
C LEU A 20 17.55 17.81 -14.20
N ASN A 21 18.25 18.41 -15.17
CA ASN A 21 17.83 18.50 -16.55
C ASN A 21 17.72 17.12 -17.22
N PRO A 22 16.99 16.96 -18.35
CA PRO A 22 16.78 15.65 -18.97
C PRO A 22 18.07 14.93 -19.40
N GLU A 23 19.14 15.67 -19.67
CA GLU A 23 20.44 15.14 -20.05
C GLU A 23 21.26 14.63 -18.85
N SER A 24 21.37 15.44 -17.78
CA SER A 24 22.02 15.02 -16.53
C SER A 24 21.26 13.88 -15.85
N GLN A 25 19.91 13.88 -15.91
CA GLN A 25 19.09 12.74 -15.51
C GLN A 25 19.36 11.49 -16.35
N GLY A 26 19.58 11.63 -17.66
CA GLY A 26 20.02 10.54 -18.53
C GLY A 26 21.32 9.91 -18.03
N MET A 27 22.34 10.74 -17.76
CA MET A 27 23.64 10.29 -17.22
C MET A 27 23.51 9.64 -15.84
N HIS A 28 22.66 10.18 -14.95
CA HIS A 28 22.38 9.56 -13.64
C HIS A 28 21.71 8.18 -13.76
N LEU A 29 20.75 8.04 -14.68
CA LEU A 29 20.09 6.76 -14.95
C LEU A 29 21.06 5.74 -15.58
N GLU A 30 21.88 6.15 -16.56
CA GLU A 30 22.92 5.32 -17.16
C GLU A 30 23.92 4.83 -16.10
N THR A 31 24.39 5.71 -15.22
CA THR A 31 25.28 5.36 -14.09
C THR A 31 24.63 4.33 -13.15
N ARG A 32 23.33 4.46 -12.86
CA ARG A 32 22.60 3.50 -12.01
C ARG A 32 22.31 2.17 -12.73
N LEU A 33 22.09 2.19 -14.05
CA LEU A 33 21.90 0.98 -14.85
C LEU A 33 23.19 0.15 -14.98
N GLU A 34 24.37 0.80 -14.96
CA GLU A 34 25.66 0.11 -14.91
C GLU A 34 26.01 -0.38 -13.51
N GLN A 35 25.62 0.37 -12.46
CA GLN A 35 25.67 -0.11 -11.08
C GLN A 35 24.80 -1.37 -10.90
N LEU A 36 23.59 -1.39 -11.47
CA LEU A 36 22.72 -2.56 -11.48
C LEU A 36 23.35 -3.75 -12.23
N ASP A 37 24.01 -3.49 -13.37
CA ASP A 37 24.69 -4.56 -14.14
C ASP A 37 25.85 -5.17 -13.35
N SER A 38 26.67 -4.32 -12.74
CA SER A 38 27.78 -4.75 -11.89
C SER A 38 27.27 -5.56 -10.69
N ALA A 39 26.19 -5.12 -10.03
CA ALA A 39 25.59 -5.85 -8.92
C ALA A 39 25.02 -7.22 -9.35
N ILE A 40 24.44 -7.33 -10.55
CA ILE A 40 23.97 -8.60 -11.13
C ILE A 40 25.15 -9.53 -11.45
N LYS A 41 26.22 -9.01 -12.10
CA LYS A 41 27.45 -9.77 -12.43
C LYS A 41 28.17 -10.30 -11.18
N MET A 42 28.07 -9.59 -10.06
CA MET A 42 28.60 -9.99 -8.75
C MET A 42 27.61 -10.80 -7.90
N GLU A 43 26.43 -11.14 -8.43
CA GLU A 43 25.33 -11.85 -7.74
C GLU A 43 24.86 -11.19 -6.42
N LEU A 44 25.07 -9.88 -6.27
CA LEU A 44 24.66 -9.09 -5.11
C LEU A 44 23.18 -8.69 -5.21
N TRP A 45 22.28 -9.67 -5.19
CA TRP A 45 20.84 -9.48 -5.45
C TRP A 45 20.15 -8.43 -4.55
N GLN A 46 20.60 -8.26 -3.30
CA GLN A 46 20.08 -7.21 -2.42
C GLN A 46 20.50 -5.79 -2.85
N GLU A 47 21.74 -5.63 -3.33
CA GLU A 47 22.23 -4.35 -3.86
C GLU A 47 21.67 -4.08 -5.26
N ALA A 48 21.46 -5.11 -6.07
CA ALA A 48 20.71 -4.99 -7.33
C ALA A 48 19.29 -4.50 -7.08
N PHE A 49 18.59 -5.04 -6.07
CA PHE A 49 17.26 -4.57 -5.69
C PHE A 49 17.29 -3.10 -5.20
N LYS A 50 18.23 -2.74 -4.31
CA LYS A 50 18.44 -1.35 -3.87
C LYS A 50 18.72 -0.40 -5.05
N ALA A 51 19.48 -0.83 -6.06
CA ALA A 51 19.75 -0.07 -7.26
C ALA A 51 18.49 0.11 -8.13
N VAL A 52 17.62 -0.91 -8.22
CA VAL A 52 16.30 -0.79 -8.86
C VAL A 52 15.42 0.26 -8.16
N GLU A 53 15.40 0.29 -6.82
CA GLU A 53 14.66 1.32 -6.07
C GLU A 53 15.22 2.73 -6.33
N ASP A 54 16.55 2.88 -6.39
CA ASP A 54 17.20 4.14 -6.75
C ASP A 54 16.85 4.60 -8.18
N ILE A 55 16.82 3.68 -9.15
CA ILE A 55 16.43 3.97 -10.53
C ILE A 55 14.97 4.42 -10.57
N HIS A 56 14.07 3.70 -9.91
CA HIS A 56 12.65 4.06 -9.84
C HIS A 56 12.44 5.45 -9.21
N GLY A 57 13.15 5.75 -8.12
CA GLY A 57 13.14 7.07 -7.49
C GLY A 57 13.62 8.19 -8.42
N LEU A 58 14.70 7.98 -9.18
CA LEU A 58 15.17 8.93 -10.19
C LEU A 58 14.13 9.17 -11.30
N ILE A 59 13.41 8.13 -11.73
CA ILE A 59 12.36 8.28 -12.74
C ILE A 59 11.18 9.09 -12.18
N GLN A 60 10.77 8.85 -10.93
CA GLN A 60 9.71 9.65 -10.27
C GLN A 60 10.09 11.11 -10.06
N LEU A 61 11.36 11.41 -9.80
CA LEU A 61 11.88 12.79 -9.66
C LEU A 61 11.87 13.55 -11.00
N SER A 62 11.86 12.85 -12.14
CA SER A 62 11.81 13.48 -13.46
C SER A 62 10.37 13.78 -13.90
N LYS A 63 10.10 15.04 -14.24
CA LYS A 63 8.84 15.44 -14.90
C LYS A 63 8.72 14.98 -16.36
N LYS A 64 9.83 14.57 -17.00
CA LYS A 64 9.85 14.05 -18.38
C LYS A 64 10.13 12.55 -18.37
N SER A 65 9.48 11.81 -19.25
CA SER A 65 9.74 10.39 -19.44
C SER A 65 11.21 10.16 -19.86
N PRO A 66 11.93 9.21 -19.23
CA PRO A 66 13.31 8.89 -19.59
C PRO A 66 13.40 8.29 -21.00
N LYS A 67 14.61 8.29 -21.57
CA LYS A 67 14.83 7.80 -22.94
C LYS A 67 14.31 6.36 -23.12
N PRO A 68 13.42 6.10 -24.10
CA PRO A 68 13.07 4.79 -24.64
C PRO A 68 14.04 3.62 -24.43
N SER A 69 15.26 3.73 -24.98
CA SER A 69 16.28 2.68 -24.93
C SER A 69 16.75 2.33 -23.51
N LEU A 70 16.88 3.33 -22.63
CA LEU A 70 17.28 3.13 -21.23
C LEU A 70 16.20 2.38 -20.45
N MET A 71 14.91 2.65 -20.73
CA MET A 71 13.80 1.91 -20.13
C MET A 71 13.75 0.44 -20.59
N ALA A 72 14.11 0.15 -21.85
CA ALA A 72 14.20 -1.23 -22.32
C ALA A 72 15.29 -2.02 -21.57
N ASN A 73 16.49 -1.42 -21.42
CA ASN A 73 17.59 -2.00 -20.62
C ASN A 73 17.19 -2.18 -19.15
N TYR A 74 16.51 -1.19 -18.55
CA TYR A 74 15.93 -1.30 -17.20
C TYR A 74 15.00 -2.51 -17.06
N TYR A 75 13.99 -2.66 -17.92
CA TYR A 75 13.04 -3.78 -17.83
C TYR A 75 13.70 -5.15 -18.10
N GLN A 76 14.72 -5.20 -18.97
CA GLN A 76 15.50 -6.42 -19.22
C GLN A 76 16.27 -6.86 -17.96
N LYS A 77 17.02 -5.95 -17.32
CA LYS A 77 17.75 -6.22 -16.07
C LYS A 77 16.81 -6.50 -14.90
N LEU A 78 15.73 -5.73 -14.76
CA LEU A 78 14.71 -5.92 -13.74
C LEU A 78 14.01 -7.28 -13.86
N GLY A 79 13.73 -7.72 -15.08
CA GLY A 79 13.19 -9.06 -15.34
C GLY A 79 14.12 -10.17 -14.83
N LEU A 80 15.44 -10.04 -15.04
CA LEU A 80 16.42 -11.00 -14.52
C LEU A 80 16.47 -11.02 -12.98
N VAL A 81 16.42 -9.85 -12.33
CA VAL A 81 16.34 -9.76 -10.86
C VAL A 81 15.07 -10.43 -10.32
N PHE A 82 13.91 -10.20 -10.95
CA PHE A 82 12.67 -10.87 -10.53
C PHE A 82 12.70 -12.39 -10.74
N TRP A 83 13.30 -12.86 -11.84
CA TRP A 83 13.49 -14.29 -12.09
C TRP A 83 14.35 -14.95 -10.99
N LYS A 84 15.53 -14.38 -10.71
CA LYS A 84 16.46 -14.90 -9.70
C LYS A 84 15.94 -14.78 -8.26
N SER A 85 15.04 -13.84 -7.99
CA SER A 85 14.31 -13.75 -6.70
C SER A 85 13.14 -14.73 -6.55
N GLY A 86 12.87 -15.60 -7.55
CA GLY A 86 11.76 -16.55 -7.54
C GLY A 86 10.37 -15.94 -7.80
N ASN A 87 10.31 -14.65 -8.16
CA ASN A 87 9.07 -13.91 -8.38
C ASN A 87 8.60 -13.98 -9.84
N GLY A 88 8.24 -15.19 -10.30
CA GLY A 88 7.82 -15.44 -11.69
C GLY A 88 6.70 -14.53 -12.21
N LEU A 89 5.74 -14.16 -11.36
CA LEU A 89 4.65 -13.24 -11.68
C LEU A 89 5.14 -11.83 -12.04
N PHE A 90 6.08 -11.28 -11.27
CA PHE A 90 6.66 -9.97 -11.55
C PHE A 90 7.60 -10.05 -12.76
N HIS A 91 8.36 -11.15 -12.91
CA HIS A 91 9.16 -11.41 -14.12
C HIS A 91 8.30 -11.39 -15.40
N ALA A 92 7.19 -12.14 -15.44
CA ALA A 92 6.26 -12.12 -16.57
C ALA A 92 5.74 -10.69 -16.83
N SER A 93 5.36 -9.97 -15.77
CA SER A 93 4.90 -8.59 -15.89
C SER A 93 5.97 -7.61 -16.42
N THR A 94 7.26 -7.83 -16.16
CA THR A 94 8.33 -6.99 -16.73
C THR A 94 8.50 -7.24 -18.22
N LEU A 95 8.37 -8.50 -18.65
CA LEU A 95 8.45 -8.88 -20.06
C LEU A 95 7.26 -8.32 -20.86
N HIS A 96 6.05 -8.34 -20.29
CA HIS A 96 4.89 -7.63 -20.86
C HIS A 96 5.17 -6.14 -21.06
N ARG A 97 5.74 -5.46 -20.06
CA ARG A 97 6.12 -4.04 -20.17
C ARG A 97 7.21 -3.81 -21.21
N LEU A 98 8.23 -4.66 -21.27
CA LEU A 98 9.30 -4.61 -22.28
C LEU A 98 8.75 -4.81 -23.70
N TYR A 99 7.82 -5.76 -23.90
CA TYR A 99 7.18 -6.00 -25.19
C TYR A 99 6.36 -4.80 -25.68
N ILE A 100 5.50 -4.24 -24.83
CA ILE A 100 4.70 -3.05 -25.15
C ILE A 100 5.62 -1.87 -25.51
N LEU A 101 6.64 -1.64 -24.68
CA LEU A 101 7.62 -0.57 -24.86
C LEU A 101 8.38 -0.70 -26.20
N SER A 102 8.90 -1.89 -26.51
CA SER A 102 9.61 -2.14 -27.77
C SER A 102 8.72 -1.97 -28.99
N ARG A 103 7.45 -2.40 -28.92
CA ARG A 103 6.46 -2.27 -30.01
C ARG A 103 6.07 -0.83 -30.28
N GLU A 104 5.92 0.01 -29.26
CA GLU A 104 5.60 1.43 -29.42
C GLU A 104 6.76 2.24 -30.02
N GLN A 105 8.00 1.83 -29.75
CA GLN A 105 9.20 2.58 -30.14
C GLN A 105 9.76 2.17 -31.50
N ARG A 106 9.87 0.86 -31.77
CA ARG A 106 10.49 0.33 -32.98
C ARG A 106 9.42 0.01 -34.03
N LYS A 107 8.96 1.05 -34.74
CA LYS A 107 8.01 0.90 -35.87
C LYS A 107 8.49 -0.06 -36.97
N ASN A 108 9.80 -0.30 -37.07
CA ASN A 108 10.43 -1.21 -38.02
C ASN A 108 11.13 -2.39 -37.30
N LEU A 109 10.54 -2.94 -36.23
CA LEU A 109 11.07 -4.15 -35.57
C LEU A 109 11.02 -5.35 -36.53
N SER A 110 12.05 -6.21 -36.51
CA SER A 110 12.03 -7.47 -37.26
C SER A 110 10.88 -8.37 -36.78
N ALA A 111 10.19 -9.04 -37.69
CA ALA A 111 9.12 -9.97 -37.36
C ALA A 111 9.62 -11.14 -36.49
N ASP A 112 10.86 -11.60 -36.72
CA ASP A 112 11.52 -12.64 -35.92
C ASP A 112 11.85 -12.16 -34.49
N GLU A 113 12.35 -10.92 -34.32
CA GLU A 113 12.55 -10.33 -32.99
C GLU A 113 11.23 -10.17 -32.23
N LEU A 114 10.18 -9.68 -32.92
CA LEU A 114 8.83 -9.55 -32.34
C LEU A 114 8.28 -10.91 -31.91
N GLN A 115 8.48 -11.95 -32.73
CA GLN A 115 8.00 -13.30 -32.46
C GLN A 115 8.76 -13.97 -31.30
N LYS A 116 10.08 -13.82 -31.23
CA LYS A 116 10.89 -14.27 -30.08
C LYS A 116 10.47 -13.57 -28.79
N MET A 117 10.30 -12.25 -28.82
CA MET A 117 9.81 -11.50 -27.66
C MET A 117 8.40 -11.94 -27.23
N ALA A 118 7.45 -12.04 -28.17
CA ALA A 118 6.09 -12.49 -27.86
C ALA A 118 6.07 -13.90 -27.26
N SER A 119 6.83 -14.83 -27.85
CA SER A 119 6.97 -16.21 -27.40
C SER A 119 7.56 -16.29 -25.99
N ARG A 120 8.60 -15.50 -25.69
CA ARG A 120 9.21 -15.41 -24.37
C ARG A 120 8.24 -14.86 -23.32
N VAL A 121 7.43 -13.84 -23.66
CA VAL A 121 6.42 -13.28 -22.75
C VAL A 121 5.31 -14.30 -22.47
N LEU A 122 4.85 -15.04 -23.49
CA LEU A 122 3.83 -16.08 -23.33
C LEU A 122 4.34 -17.25 -22.48
N CYS A 123 5.52 -17.79 -22.78
CA CYS A 123 6.16 -18.81 -21.94
C CYS A 123 6.33 -18.35 -20.49
N ALA A 124 6.86 -17.14 -20.26
CA ALA A 124 7.04 -16.61 -18.91
C ALA A 124 5.73 -16.43 -18.14
N THR A 125 4.63 -16.07 -18.81
CA THR A 125 3.31 -15.91 -18.18
C THR A 125 2.65 -17.25 -17.92
N LEU A 126 2.78 -18.21 -18.84
CA LEU A 126 2.32 -19.59 -18.65
C LEU A 126 3.08 -20.28 -17.53
N ALA A 127 4.38 -19.98 -17.36
CA ALA A 127 5.27 -20.48 -16.30
C ALA A 127 5.07 -19.81 -14.92
N VAL A 128 4.11 -18.91 -14.75
CA VAL A 128 3.77 -18.35 -13.43
C VAL A 128 3.08 -19.43 -12.59
N PRO A 129 3.63 -19.82 -11.43
CA PRO A 129 3.09 -20.93 -10.63
C PRO A 129 1.63 -20.77 -10.23
N ILE A 130 0.94 -21.91 -10.21
CA ILE A 130 -0.41 -22.13 -9.71
C ILE A 130 -0.25 -23.26 -8.68
N PRO A 131 -0.29 -23.01 -7.35
CA PRO A 131 -0.60 -21.77 -6.66
C PRO A 131 0.39 -20.63 -6.83
N ALA A 132 -0.08 -19.39 -6.62
CA ALA A 132 0.81 -18.25 -6.43
C ALA A 132 1.73 -18.50 -5.22
N SER A 133 3.04 -18.67 -5.48
CA SER A 133 4.01 -19.01 -4.45
C SER A 133 3.97 -18.02 -3.28
N ARG A 134 3.76 -18.56 -2.09
CA ARG A 134 3.98 -17.86 -0.81
C ARG A 134 5.10 -18.61 -0.11
N ASN A 135 6.05 -17.89 0.48
CA ASN A 135 7.02 -18.52 1.37
C ASN A 135 6.25 -19.23 2.49
N THR A 136 6.69 -20.42 2.89
CA THR A 136 6.09 -21.16 4.01
C THR A 136 6.07 -20.32 5.29
N ILE A 137 7.09 -19.49 5.49
CA ILE A 137 7.19 -18.50 6.57
C ILE A 137 6.09 -17.42 6.45
N ASP A 138 5.88 -16.81 5.26
CA ASP A 138 4.80 -15.83 5.04
C ASP A 138 3.39 -16.47 5.14
N GLN A 139 3.24 -17.79 4.96
CA GLN A 139 1.98 -18.51 5.24
C GLN A 139 1.74 -18.69 6.75
N LEU A 140 2.80 -18.90 7.54
CA LEU A 140 2.72 -19.15 8.98
C LEU A 140 2.60 -17.87 9.81
N LEU A 141 3.05 -16.73 9.30
CA LEU A 141 3.17 -15.47 10.06
C LEU A 141 1.91 -14.58 10.07
N GLU A 142 0.81 -15.00 9.46
CA GLU A 142 -0.52 -14.34 9.36
C GLU A 142 -0.57 -12.84 8.94
N THR A 143 0.57 -12.20 8.73
CA THR A 143 0.74 -10.80 8.30
C THR A 143 0.45 -10.62 6.81
N ASN A 144 -0.77 -10.99 6.41
CA ASN A 144 -1.27 -10.80 5.04
C ASN A 144 -1.07 -9.36 4.56
N GLU A 145 -1.23 -8.36 5.44
CA GLU A 145 -0.97 -6.95 5.15
C GLU A 145 0.48 -6.69 4.70
N ALA A 146 1.48 -7.14 5.44
CA ALA A 146 2.89 -7.01 5.05
C ALA A 146 3.22 -7.71 3.72
N THR A 147 2.58 -8.86 3.43
CA THR A 147 2.75 -9.53 2.13
C THR A 147 2.11 -8.74 0.97
N MET A 148 0.99 -8.08 1.23
CA MET A 148 0.30 -7.23 0.24
C MET A 148 1.03 -5.90 0.04
N GLU A 149 1.61 -5.32 1.09
CA GLU A 149 2.46 -4.14 1.01
C GLU A 149 3.76 -4.44 0.24
N LYS A 150 4.44 -5.55 0.53
CA LYS A 150 5.57 -6.05 -0.29
C LYS A 150 5.17 -6.12 -1.78
N LYS A 151 4.04 -6.76 -2.10
CA LYS A 151 3.52 -6.86 -3.49
C LYS A 151 3.19 -5.50 -4.11
N ARG A 152 2.64 -4.54 -3.34
CA ARG A 152 2.40 -3.16 -3.81
C ARG A 152 3.72 -2.44 -4.10
N ARG A 153 4.71 -2.52 -3.20
CA ARG A 153 6.06 -1.94 -3.41
C ARG A 153 6.71 -2.49 -4.69
N LEU A 154 6.63 -3.80 -4.92
CA LEU A 154 7.12 -4.42 -6.16
C LEU A 154 6.35 -3.98 -7.41
N ALA A 155 5.04 -3.78 -7.32
CA ALA A 155 4.22 -3.24 -8.40
C ALA A 155 4.59 -1.77 -8.72
N THR A 156 4.87 -0.96 -7.70
CA THR A 156 5.33 0.42 -7.86
C THR A 156 6.63 0.50 -8.66
N LEU A 157 7.61 -0.39 -8.42
CA LEU A 157 8.87 -0.45 -9.20
C LEU A 157 8.66 -0.73 -10.71
N LEU A 158 7.53 -1.38 -11.04
CA LEU A 158 7.08 -1.65 -12.42
C LEU A 158 6.13 -0.58 -12.97
N MET A 159 5.97 0.54 -12.25
CA MET A 159 5.03 1.62 -12.57
C MET A 159 3.57 1.13 -12.69
N LEU A 160 3.20 0.15 -11.87
CA LEU A 160 1.85 -0.40 -11.79
C LEU A 160 1.14 0.11 -10.53
N ASN A 161 -0.04 0.71 -10.71
CA ASN A 161 -0.88 1.16 -9.60
C ASN A 161 -1.42 -0.01 -8.74
N ASN A 162 -1.61 -1.17 -9.35
CA ASN A 162 -2.10 -2.40 -8.72
C ASN A 162 -1.12 -3.53 -8.94
N ALA A 163 -1.00 -4.44 -7.97
CA ALA A 163 -0.22 -5.66 -8.14
C ALA A 163 -0.82 -6.54 -9.26
N PRO A 164 -0.02 -7.00 -10.24
CA PRO A 164 -0.50 -7.84 -11.33
C PRO A 164 -0.94 -9.22 -10.79
N THR A 165 -1.85 -9.88 -11.51
CA THR A 165 -2.24 -11.28 -11.29
C THR A 165 -2.05 -12.09 -12.57
N ARG A 166 -1.92 -13.41 -12.47
CA ARG A 166 -1.78 -14.27 -13.66
C ARG A 166 -2.95 -14.08 -14.64
N GLN A 167 -4.17 -14.03 -14.11
CA GLN A 167 -5.38 -13.71 -14.87
C GLN A 167 -5.38 -12.32 -15.52
N SER A 168 -4.76 -11.29 -14.90
CA SER A 168 -4.67 -9.96 -15.53
C SER A 168 -3.69 -9.98 -16.71
N LEU A 169 -2.54 -10.65 -16.58
CA LEU A 169 -1.57 -10.81 -17.66
C LEU A 169 -2.15 -11.61 -18.84
N ILE A 170 -2.99 -12.62 -18.56
CA ILE A 170 -3.71 -13.37 -19.61
C ILE A 170 -4.74 -12.49 -20.34
N LYS A 171 -5.48 -11.65 -19.61
CA LYS A 171 -6.40 -10.67 -20.22
C LYS A 171 -5.65 -9.64 -21.07
N ASP A 172 -4.46 -9.23 -20.65
CA ASP A 172 -3.61 -8.32 -21.43
C ASP A 172 -3.12 -8.93 -22.75
N PHE A 173 -2.84 -10.25 -22.82
CA PHE A 173 -2.52 -10.90 -24.10
C PHE A 173 -3.61 -10.76 -25.15
N VAL A 174 -4.87 -10.95 -24.74
CA VAL A 174 -6.05 -10.78 -25.62
C VAL A 174 -6.21 -9.31 -25.99
N LYS A 175 -6.12 -8.40 -25.00
CA LYS A 175 -6.24 -6.95 -25.22
C LYS A 175 -5.20 -6.38 -26.20
N PHE A 176 -3.97 -6.89 -26.16
CA PHE A 176 -2.86 -6.41 -26.99
C PHE A 176 -2.59 -7.28 -28.23
N ASN A 177 -3.42 -8.30 -28.50
CA ASN A 177 -3.31 -9.24 -29.63
C ASN A 177 -1.92 -9.89 -29.78
N ILE A 178 -1.24 -10.17 -28.66
CA ILE A 178 0.13 -10.69 -28.64
C ILE A 178 0.19 -12.12 -29.20
N ILE A 179 -0.86 -12.92 -28.94
CA ILE A 179 -0.94 -14.35 -29.28
C ILE A 179 -0.70 -14.61 -30.77
N HIS A 180 -1.15 -13.72 -31.66
CA HIS A 180 -0.95 -13.84 -33.11
C HIS A 180 0.52 -13.72 -33.57
N TYR A 181 1.40 -13.16 -32.73
CA TYR A 181 2.81 -12.99 -33.03
C TYR A 181 3.69 -14.09 -32.41
N VAL A 182 3.13 -15.04 -31.66
CA VAL A 182 3.90 -16.10 -30.99
C VAL A 182 4.23 -17.24 -31.97
N HIS A 183 5.24 -18.07 -31.68
CA HIS A 183 5.44 -19.32 -32.43
C HIS A 183 4.22 -20.25 -32.27
N PRO A 184 3.76 -20.93 -33.34
CA PRO A 184 2.58 -21.79 -33.30
C PRO A 184 2.59 -22.84 -32.18
N GLU A 185 3.75 -23.45 -31.89
CA GLU A 185 3.87 -24.45 -30.82
C GLU A 185 3.55 -23.92 -29.42
N ILE A 186 3.85 -22.64 -29.15
CA ILE A 186 3.61 -21.99 -27.86
C ILE A 186 2.19 -21.38 -27.83
N GLN A 187 1.65 -21.00 -28.99
CA GLN A 187 0.22 -20.67 -29.14
C GLN A 187 -0.66 -21.90 -28.85
N ASN A 188 -0.29 -23.08 -29.37
CA ASN A 188 -0.94 -24.35 -29.07
C ASN A 188 -0.87 -24.66 -27.57
N LEU A 189 0.29 -24.46 -26.93
CA LEU A 189 0.46 -24.63 -25.48
C LEU A 189 -0.52 -23.77 -24.66
N PHE A 190 -0.68 -22.49 -25.01
CA PHE A 190 -1.66 -21.60 -24.36
C PHE A 190 -3.09 -22.14 -24.50
N LYS A 191 -3.47 -22.54 -25.72
CA LYS A 191 -4.78 -23.13 -26.01
C LYS A 191 -5.04 -24.39 -25.18
N TYR A 192 -4.07 -25.29 -25.09
CA TYR A 192 -4.20 -26.53 -24.32
C TYR A 192 -4.26 -26.34 -22.80
N LEU A 193 -3.60 -25.31 -22.26
CA LEU A 193 -3.54 -25.07 -20.81
C LEU A 193 -4.67 -24.17 -20.26
N GLU A 194 -5.17 -23.22 -21.06
CA GLU A 194 -6.14 -22.21 -20.60
C GLU A 194 -7.53 -22.32 -21.26
N GLU A 195 -7.64 -22.80 -22.51
CA GLU A 195 -8.92 -22.87 -23.24
C GLU A 195 -9.52 -24.28 -23.31
N GLU A 196 -8.71 -25.30 -23.61
CA GLU A 196 -9.17 -26.66 -23.86
C GLU A 196 -9.21 -27.54 -22.60
N PHE A 197 -10.32 -28.26 -22.41
CA PHE A 197 -10.48 -29.25 -21.33
C PHE A 197 -10.30 -30.68 -21.86
N HIS A 198 -9.16 -31.30 -21.60
CA HIS A 198 -8.82 -32.65 -22.09
C HIS A 198 -7.97 -33.44 -21.08
N PRO A 199 -8.51 -33.81 -19.89
CA PRO A 199 -7.73 -34.35 -18.77
C PRO A 199 -6.93 -35.63 -19.07
N LEU A 200 -7.40 -36.44 -20.03
CA LEU A 200 -6.78 -37.73 -20.38
C LEU A 200 -5.68 -37.64 -21.44
N GLY A 201 -5.63 -36.56 -22.23
CA GLY A 201 -4.74 -36.42 -23.39
C GLY A 201 -3.98 -35.10 -23.43
N LEU A 202 -4.01 -34.32 -22.33
CA LEU A 202 -3.33 -33.03 -22.24
C LEU A 202 -1.81 -33.19 -22.42
N TYR A 203 -1.21 -34.20 -21.78
CA TYR A 203 0.23 -34.43 -21.88
C TYR A 203 0.70 -34.75 -23.31
N ASP A 204 0.00 -35.64 -24.02
CA ASP A 204 0.37 -36.03 -25.38
C ASP A 204 0.38 -34.84 -26.36
N ARG A 205 -0.55 -33.89 -26.17
CA ARG A 205 -0.62 -32.64 -26.95
C ARG A 205 0.45 -31.63 -26.56
N VAL A 206 0.76 -31.52 -25.27
CA VAL A 206 1.72 -30.56 -24.72
C VAL A 206 3.18 -31.00 -24.93
N LYS A 207 3.43 -32.31 -25.07
CA LYS A 207 4.77 -32.88 -25.26
C LYS A 207 5.55 -32.20 -26.40
N ALA A 208 4.95 -32.04 -27.58
CA ALA A 208 5.61 -31.40 -28.73
C ALA A 208 6.00 -29.94 -28.45
N SER A 209 5.12 -29.17 -27.80
CA SER A 209 5.40 -27.79 -27.37
C SER A 209 6.56 -27.72 -26.36
N ILE A 210 6.65 -28.68 -25.43
CA ILE A 210 7.74 -28.73 -24.43
C ILE A 210 9.07 -29.13 -25.07
N GLU A 211 9.08 -30.09 -26.01
CA GLU A 211 10.28 -30.43 -26.78
C GLU A 211 10.77 -29.24 -27.61
N PHE A 212 9.87 -28.47 -28.24
CA PHE A 212 10.22 -27.22 -28.92
C PHE A 212 10.82 -26.17 -27.96
N ILE A 213 10.25 -26.00 -26.76
CA ILE A 213 10.78 -25.09 -25.74
C ILE A 213 12.16 -25.55 -25.24
N SER A 214 12.40 -26.86 -25.12
CA SER A 214 13.69 -27.43 -24.68
C SER A 214 14.83 -27.23 -25.68
N ASN A 215 14.53 -27.09 -26.96
CA ASN A 215 15.53 -26.81 -27.99
C ASN A 215 15.94 -25.32 -28.06
N ASN A 216 15.29 -24.44 -27.30
CA ASN A 216 15.54 -22.99 -27.29
C ASN A 216 16.14 -22.56 -25.94
N GLU A 217 17.42 -22.19 -25.91
CA GLU A 217 18.16 -21.84 -24.67
C GLU A 217 17.45 -20.77 -23.81
N GLU A 218 16.94 -19.70 -24.42
CA GLU A 218 16.22 -18.64 -23.71
C GLU A 218 14.89 -19.09 -23.09
N LEU A 219 14.25 -20.12 -23.65
CA LEU A 219 12.95 -20.61 -23.21
C LEU A 219 13.07 -21.82 -22.28
N GLY A 220 14.17 -22.59 -22.37
CA GLY A 220 14.44 -23.76 -21.55
C GLY A 220 14.40 -23.49 -20.04
N GLN A 221 14.74 -22.28 -19.60
CA GLN A 221 14.64 -21.89 -18.18
C GLN A 221 13.21 -21.99 -17.61
N TYR A 222 12.17 -21.92 -18.45
CA TYR A 222 10.77 -21.98 -18.01
C TYR A 222 10.26 -23.42 -17.82
N ILE A 223 10.96 -24.44 -18.33
CA ILE A 223 10.49 -25.84 -18.35
C ILE A 223 10.13 -26.37 -16.96
N PRO A 224 10.96 -26.23 -15.90
CA PRO A 224 10.65 -26.81 -14.60
C PRO A 224 9.34 -26.27 -14.00
N ALA A 225 9.03 -24.99 -14.25
CA ALA A 225 7.79 -24.36 -13.80
C ALA A 225 6.60 -24.74 -14.69
N LEU A 226 6.78 -24.84 -16.02
CA LEU A 226 5.75 -25.33 -16.94
C LEU A 226 5.35 -26.79 -16.61
N GLU A 227 6.31 -27.65 -16.29
CA GLU A 227 6.08 -29.03 -15.84
C GLU A 227 5.18 -29.11 -14.60
N GLU A 228 5.47 -28.32 -13.57
CA GLU A 228 4.64 -28.27 -12.35
C GLU A 228 3.24 -27.75 -12.64
N ILE A 229 3.10 -26.78 -13.54
CA ILE A 229 1.82 -26.23 -13.96
C ILE A 229 1.02 -27.24 -14.80
N ILE A 230 1.68 -28.03 -15.66
CA ILE A 230 1.03 -29.13 -16.39
C ILE A 230 0.48 -30.16 -15.40
N ILE A 231 1.27 -30.56 -14.39
CA ILE A 231 0.82 -31.48 -13.33
C ILE A 231 -0.41 -30.90 -12.61
N THR A 232 -0.35 -29.65 -12.16
CA THR A 232 -1.46 -28.99 -11.47
C THR A 232 -2.70 -28.83 -12.37
N ARG A 233 -2.52 -28.55 -13.67
CA ARG A 233 -3.61 -28.44 -14.65
C ARG A 233 -4.28 -29.79 -14.92
N VAL A 234 -3.52 -30.86 -15.15
CA VAL A 234 -4.07 -32.23 -15.26
C VAL A 234 -4.84 -32.56 -13.98
N LEU A 235 -4.25 -32.30 -12.80
CA LEU A 235 -4.88 -32.60 -11.51
C LEU A 235 -6.21 -31.84 -11.31
N LYS A 236 -6.25 -30.53 -11.62
CA LYS A 236 -7.47 -29.70 -11.55
C LYS A 236 -8.53 -30.12 -12.59
N GLN A 237 -8.15 -30.56 -13.79
CA GLN A 237 -9.11 -31.09 -14.77
C GLN A 237 -9.64 -32.48 -14.37
N VAL A 238 -8.76 -33.37 -13.89
CA VAL A 238 -9.14 -34.72 -13.42
C VAL A 238 -10.09 -34.63 -12.23
N SER A 239 -9.84 -33.74 -11.26
CA SER A 239 -10.68 -33.60 -10.07
C SER A 239 -12.11 -33.12 -10.36
N GLN A 240 -12.31 -32.38 -11.46
CA GLN A 240 -13.65 -31.98 -11.89
C GLN A 240 -14.46 -33.15 -12.47
N VAL A 241 -13.81 -34.21 -13.00
CA VAL A 241 -14.50 -35.32 -13.68
C VAL A 241 -14.56 -36.59 -12.82
N TYR A 242 -13.49 -36.88 -12.08
CA TYR A 242 -13.35 -38.11 -11.31
C TYR A 242 -13.55 -37.85 -9.82
N GLN A 243 -14.41 -38.64 -9.17
CA GLN A 243 -14.51 -38.67 -7.71
C GLN A 243 -13.39 -39.49 -7.07
N THR A 244 -13.00 -40.61 -7.70
CA THR A 244 -11.91 -41.47 -7.23
C THR A 244 -11.09 -41.97 -8.42
N ILE A 245 -9.76 -41.94 -8.33
CA ILE A 245 -8.84 -42.45 -9.35
C ILE A 245 -7.71 -43.27 -8.72
N ALA A 246 -7.26 -44.33 -9.38
CA ALA A 246 -6.06 -45.06 -8.96
C ALA A 246 -4.80 -44.22 -9.19
N PHE A 247 -3.87 -44.21 -8.22
CA PHE A 247 -2.64 -43.44 -8.31
C PHE A 247 -1.72 -43.92 -9.44
N SER A 248 -1.74 -45.23 -9.74
CA SER A 248 -1.09 -45.78 -10.94
C SER A 248 -1.60 -45.12 -12.22
N ARG A 249 -2.92 -45.01 -12.37
CA ARG A 249 -3.54 -44.41 -13.55
C ARG A 249 -3.19 -42.93 -13.69
N LEU A 250 -3.04 -42.18 -12.59
CA LEU A 250 -2.58 -40.79 -12.66
C LEU A 250 -1.10 -40.69 -13.06
N ALA A 251 -0.26 -41.62 -12.61
CA ALA A 251 1.14 -41.68 -13.06
C ALA A 251 1.26 -42.02 -14.55
N ASP A 252 0.38 -42.87 -15.09
CA ASP A 252 0.33 -43.19 -16.53
C ASP A 252 -0.06 -41.97 -17.39
N LEU A 253 -0.86 -41.04 -16.85
CA LEU A 253 -1.26 -39.80 -17.53
C LEU A 253 -0.16 -38.73 -17.56
N ILE A 254 0.88 -38.87 -16.72
CA ILE A 254 1.96 -37.88 -16.55
C ILE A 254 3.30 -38.63 -16.51
N PRO A 255 3.72 -39.28 -17.61
CA PRO A 255 4.83 -40.25 -17.60
C PRO A 255 6.21 -39.62 -17.36
N PHE A 256 6.36 -38.30 -17.52
CA PHE A 256 7.60 -37.58 -17.21
C PHE A 256 7.80 -37.32 -15.70
N ALA A 257 6.72 -37.40 -14.89
CA ALA A 257 6.77 -37.10 -13.48
C ALA A 257 7.03 -38.37 -12.65
N SER A 258 8.08 -38.35 -11.83
CA SER A 258 8.26 -39.39 -10.80
C SER A 258 7.08 -39.41 -9.84
N LYS A 259 6.68 -40.61 -9.40
CA LYS A 259 5.57 -40.82 -8.44
C LYS A 259 5.68 -39.93 -7.20
N PHE A 260 6.88 -39.76 -6.66
CA PHE A 260 7.13 -38.89 -5.50
C PHE A 260 7.00 -37.39 -5.83
N ARG A 261 7.35 -36.95 -7.05
CA ARG A 261 7.15 -35.55 -7.50
C ARG A 261 5.67 -35.27 -7.69
N LEU A 262 4.94 -36.19 -8.32
CA LEU A 262 3.49 -36.13 -8.49
C LEU A 262 2.77 -36.04 -7.13
N GLU A 263 3.10 -36.93 -6.20
CA GLU A 263 2.52 -36.92 -4.84
C GLU A 263 2.81 -35.61 -4.09
N ARG A 264 4.04 -35.10 -4.16
CA ARG A 264 4.41 -33.81 -3.56
C ARG A 264 3.58 -32.66 -4.10
N VAL A 265 3.39 -32.55 -5.41
CA VAL A 265 2.56 -31.50 -6.02
C VAL A 265 1.09 -31.63 -5.59
N ILE A 266 0.56 -32.86 -5.47
CA ILE A 266 -0.80 -33.10 -4.96
C ILE A 266 -0.94 -32.63 -3.50
N VAL A 267 0.04 -32.93 -2.64
CA VAL A 267 0.06 -32.52 -1.23
C VAL A 267 0.18 -31.00 -1.10
N ASP A 268 1.04 -30.36 -1.91
CA ASP A 268 1.19 -28.90 -1.90
C ASP A 268 -0.10 -28.19 -2.39
N ALA A 269 -0.79 -28.72 -3.42
CA ALA A 269 -2.08 -28.22 -3.89
C ALA A 269 -3.23 -28.42 -2.88
N ALA A 270 -3.21 -29.52 -2.12
CA ALA A 270 -4.16 -29.76 -1.03
C ALA A 270 -3.90 -28.83 0.15
N LYS A 271 -2.63 -28.63 0.54
CA LYS A 271 -2.22 -27.75 1.63
C LYS A 271 -2.57 -26.29 1.38
N THR A 272 -2.51 -25.81 0.14
CA THR A 272 -2.88 -24.43 -0.21
C THR A 272 -4.39 -24.19 -0.29
N LEU A 273 -5.21 -25.23 -0.12
CA LEU A 273 -6.67 -25.21 -0.25
C LEU A 273 -7.17 -24.81 -1.65
N GLU A 274 -6.37 -25.09 -2.68
CA GLU A 274 -6.82 -25.01 -4.07
C GLU A 274 -7.55 -26.27 -4.53
N LEU A 275 -7.26 -27.41 -3.91
CA LEU A 275 -7.87 -28.68 -4.29
C LEU A 275 -8.17 -29.59 -3.10
N GLN A 276 -9.36 -30.18 -3.11
CA GLN A 276 -9.79 -31.12 -2.09
C GLN A 276 -9.46 -32.55 -2.52
N VAL A 277 -8.29 -33.05 -2.11
CA VAL A 277 -7.82 -34.42 -2.35
C VAL A 277 -7.61 -35.14 -1.03
N ARG A 278 -8.00 -36.42 -0.97
CA ARG A 278 -7.56 -37.38 0.06
C ARG A 278 -6.75 -38.48 -0.61
N ILE A 279 -5.57 -38.78 -0.07
CA ILE A 279 -4.65 -39.81 -0.55
C ILE A 279 -4.80 -41.04 0.35
N ASP A 280 -5.12 -42.21 -0.23
CA ASP A 280 -5.07 -43.49 0.47
C ASP A 280 -3.97 -44.37 -0.12
N HIS A 281 -2.90 -44.55 0.66
CA HIS A 281 -1.76 -45.40 0.28
C HIS A 281 -2.08 -46.90 0.36
N ARG A 282 -3.10 -47.32 1.13
CA ARG A 282 -3.50 -48.72 1.27
C ARG A 282 -4.21 -49.22 0.01
N SER A 283 -5.18 -48.45 -0.48
CA SER A 283 -5.86 -48.72 -1.77
C SER A 283 -5.04 -48.24 -2.98
N LYS A 284 -4.04 -47.36 -2.76
CA LYS A 284 -3.32 -46.61 -3.80
C LYS A 284 -4.27 -45.78 -4.66
N SER A 285 -5.22 -45.09 -4.03
CA SER A 285 -6.21 -44.23 -4.70
C SER A 285 -6.18 -42.78 -4.20
N LEU A 286 -6.62 -41.88 -5.07
CA LEU A 286 -6.89 -40.48 -4.77
C LEU A 286 -8.41 -40.28 -4.84
N SER A 287 -8.97 -39.64 -3.82
CA SER A 287 -10.39 -39.29 -3.75
C SER A 287 -10.57 -37.77 -3.71
N PHE A 288 -11.38 -37.23 -4.61
CA PHE A 288 -11.63 -35.81 -4.77
C PHE A 288 -12.99 -35.41 -4.18
N GLY A 289 -13.06 -34.25 -3.53
CA GLY A 289 -14.34 -33.64 -3.10
C GLY A 289 -15.15 -34.43 -2.07
N THR A 290 -14.56 -35.41 -1.38
CA THR A 290 -15.25 -36.22 -0.35
C THR A 290 -15.59 -35.42 0.91
N ASP A 291 -14.98 -34.23 1.08
CA ASP A 291 -15.16 -33.39 2.26
C ASP A 291 -16.05 -32.19 1.92
N LEU A 292 -17.28 -32.22 2.41
CA LEU A 292 -18.30 -31.22 2.09
C LEU A 292 -18.18 -29.95 2.94
N MET A 293 -17.36 -29.97 4.01
CA MET A 293 -17.24 -28.86 4.97
C MET A 293 -16.08 -27.90 4.64
N VAL A 294 -15.15 -28.30 3.77
CA VAL A 294 -13.99 -27.49 3.41
C VAL A 294 -14.38 -26.40 2.42
N ALA A 295 -14.13 -25.14 2.78
CA ALA A 295 -14.17 -24.02 1.84
C ALA A 295 -12.87 -23.97 1.04
N GLN A 296 -12.97 -23.86 -0.29
CA GLN A 296 -11.82 -23.56 -1.14
C GLN A 296 -11.44 -22.08 -1.02
N LYS A 297 -10.16 -21.78 -1.25
CA LYS A 297 -9.58 -20.46 -0.99
C LYS A 297 -9.86 -19.41 -2.07
N GLU A 298 -10.08 -19.84 -3.30
CA GLU A 298 -10.29 -18.94 -4.45
C GLU A 298 -11.70 -19.15 -5.02
N ASP A 299 -12.55 -18.12 -4.95
CA ASP A 299 -13.90 -18.14 -5.54
C ASP A 299 -13.90 -17.90 -7.06
N VAL A 300 -12.72 -17.75 -7.68
CA VAL A 300 -12.56 -17.52 -9.13
C VAL A 300 -11.81 -18.71 -9.74
N PRO A 301 -12.49 -19.61 -10.48
CA PRO A 301 -11.82 -20.72 -11.13
C PRO A 301 -10.82 -20.21 -12.19
N GLU A 302 -9.60 -20.74 -12.17
CA GLU A 302 -8.55 -20.41 -13.13
C GLU A 302 -8.32 -21.55 -14.14
N GLY A 303 -8.31 -21.22 -15.44
CA GLY A 303 -8.21 -22.18 -16.53
C GLY A 303 -9.57 -22.76 -16.95
N PRO A 304 -9.59 -23.86 -17.73
CA PRO A 304 -10.83 -24.44 -18.23
C PRO A 304 -11.62 -25.10 -17.09
N TYR A 305 -12.86 -24.64 -16.90
CA TYR A 305 -13.75 -25.02 -15.81
C TYR A 305 -15.09 -25.51 -16.37
N ILE A 306 -15.41 -26.77 -16.11
CA ILE A 306 -16.65 -27.42 -16.55
C ILE A 306 -17.67 -27.45 -15.41
N GLN A 307 -17.26 -27.91 -14.23
CA GLN A 307 -18.16 -28.05 -13.10
C GLN A 307 -17.48 -27.81 -11.75
N SER A 308 -18.27 -27.28 -10.81
CA SER A 308 -17.88 -27.03 -9.42
C SER A 308 -17.74 -28.31 -8.64
N MET A 309 -16.84 -28.32 -7.65
CA MET A 309 -16.74 -29.45 -6.71
C MET A 309 -18.03 -29.57 -5.88
N PRO A 310 -18.40 -30.77 -5.38
CA PRO A 310 -19.64 -30.97 -4.61
C PRO A 310 -19.77 -30.05 -3.39
N SER A 311 -18.67 -29.77 -2.70
CA SER A 311 -18.57 -28.82 -1.58
C SER A 311 -18.94 -27.39 -1.98
N GLU A 312 -18.43 -26.92 -3.12
CA GLU A 312 -18.82 -25.62 -3.71
C GLU A 312 -20.28 -25.59 -4.14
N GLY A 313 -20.77 -26.69 -4.70
CA GLY A 313 -22.16 -26.85 -5.14
C GLY A 313 -23.15 -26.67 -3.98
N ILE A 314 -22.86 -27.24 -2.82
CA ILE A 314 -23.63 -27.06 -1.58
C ILE A 314 -23.52 -25.61 -1.08
N ARG A 315 -22.30 -25.05 -1.00
CA ARG A 315 -22.08 -23.66 -0.56
C ARG A 315 -22.84 -22.64 -1.41
N ASN A 316 -22.87 -22.84 -2.72
CA ASN A 316 -23.51 -21.95 -3.70
C ASN A 316 -24.97 -22.34 -4.02
N GLN A 317 -25.53 -23.38 -3.39
CA GLN A 317 -26.84 -23.94 -3.71
C GLN A 317 -27.96 -22.88 -3.71
N LEU A 318 -28.02 -22.05 -2.66
CA LEU A 318 -29.01 -20.98 -2.54
C LEU A 318 -28.86 -19.90 -3.63
N ILE A 319 -27.63 -19.60 -4.05
CA ILE A 319 -27.35 -18.64 -5.13
C ILE A 319 -27.82 -19.21 -6.47
N SER A 320 -27.52 -20.49 -6.73
CA SER A 320 -27.97 -21.19 -7.94
C SER A 320 -29.49 -21.30 -8.00
N MET A 321 -30.14 -21.66 -6.89
CA MET A 321 -31.62 -21.67 -6.78
C MET A 321 -32.20 -20.26 -7.00
N ALA A 322 -31.65 -19.23 -6.36
CA ALA A 322 -32.12 -17.86 -6.51
C ALA A 322 -31.97 -17.33 -7.94
N ARG A 323 -30.86 -17.65 -8.63
CA ARG A 323 -30.64 -17.31 -10.05
C ARG A 323 -31.63 -18.03 -10.98
N ALA A 324 -31.78 -19.34 -10.82
CA ALA A 324 -32.72 -20.14 -11.62
C ALA A 324 -34.17 -19.66 -11.44
N LEU A 325 -34.57 -19.38 -10.19
CA LEU A 325 -35.89 -18.85 -9.86
C LEU A 325 -36.10 -17.42 -10.37
N HIS A 326 -35.10 -16.54 -10.31
CA HIS A 326 -35.19 -15.21 -10.93
C HIS A 326 -35.40 -15.31 -12.45
N GLN A 327 -34.59 -16.12 -13.15
CA GLN A 327 -34.73 -16.35 -14.59
C GLN A 327 -36.09 -16.98 -14.95
N ALA A 328 -36.60 -17.89 -14.12
CA ALA A 328 -37.92 -18.48 -14.31
C ALA A 328 -39.04 -17.42 -14.18
N ILE A 329 -39.03 -16.58 -13.14
CA ILE A 329 -40.04 -15.53 -12.99
C ILE A 329 -39.92 -14.46 -14.07
N GLU A 330 -38.71 -14.14 -14.53
CA GLU A 330 -38.48 -13.20 -15.64
C GLU A 330 -39.04 -13.74 -16.96
N ARG A 331 -38.87 -15.04 -17.26
CA ARG A 331 -39.42 -15.68 -18.46
C ARG A 331 -40.94 -15.89 -18.41
N ILE A 332 -41.51 -16.16 -17.23
CA ILE A 332 -42.95 -16.39 -17.06
C ILE A 332 -43.72 -15.05 -17.03
N GLU A 333 -43.11 -13.98 -16.53
CA GLU A 333 -43.69 -12.65 -16.29
C GLU A 333 -45.17 -12.69 -15.79
N PRO A 334 -45.43 -13.13 -14.54
CA PRO A 334 -46.79 -13.26 -14.01
C PRO A 334 -47.60 -11.97 -14.15
N LYS A 335 -48.83 -12.08 -14.67
CA LYS A 335 -49.70 -10.92 -14.99
C LYS A 335 -49.88 -9.98 -13.79
N ASP A 336 -50.10 -10.52 -12.59
CA ASP A 336 -50.30 -9.73 -11.37
C ASP A 336 -49.04 -8.93 -11.02
N ARG A 337 -47.85 -9.53 -11.17
CA ARG A 337 -46.57 -8.83 -10.96
C ARG A 337 -46.35 -7.73 -12.00
N LYS A 338 -46.82 -7.92 -13.23
CA LYS A 338 -46.77 -6.91 -14.30
C LYS A 338 -47.67 -5.72 -13.99
N VAL A 339 -48.90 -5.97 -13.53
CA VAL A 339 -49.84 -4.94 -13.08
C VAL A 339 -49.27 -4.19 -11.87
N GLN A 340 -48.86 -4.88 -10.80
CA GLN A 340 -48.25 -4.25 -9.62
C GLN A 340 -47.00 -3.42 -9.94
N ARG A 341 -46.13 -3.91 -10.85
CA ARG A 341 -44.97 -3.15 -11.31
C ARG A 341 -45.38 -1.88 -12.07
N HIS A 342 -46.41 -1.95 -12.91
CA HIS A 342 -46.93 -0.80 -13.62
C HIS A 342 -47.59 0.22 -12.68
N GLU A 343 -48.42 -0.24 -11.74
CA GLU A 343 -49.01 0.61 -10.69
C GLU A 343 -47.93 1.31 -9.86
N MET A 344 -46.89 0.59 -9.42
CA MET A 344 -45.76 1.17 -8.71
C MET A 344 -44.99 2.20 -9.57
N GLN A 345 -44.78 1.93 -10.86
CA GLN A 345 -44.19 2.91 -11.79
C GLN A 345 -45.04 4.17 -11.92
N VAL A 346 -46.37 4.04 -12.03
CA VAL A 346 -47.30 5.17 -12.11
C VAL A 346 -47.33 5.95 -10.79
N GLN A 347 -47.33 5.27 -9.64
CA GLN A 347 -47.22 5.91 -8.32
C GLN A 347 -45.91 6.68 -8.15
N ILE A 348 -44.78 6.12 -8.56
CA ILE A 348 -43.47 6.80 -8.55
C ILE A 348 -43.47 8.02 -9.49
N ALA A 349 -44.00 7.87 -10.71
CA ALA A 349 -44.08 8.98 -11.65
C ALA A 349 -44.99 10.11 -11.12
N ASN A 350 -46.12 9.78 -10.50
CA ASN A 350 -47.03 10.75 -9.92
C ASN A 350 -46.43 11.42 -8.68
N SER A 351 -45.76 10.67 -7.79
CA SER A 351 -45.08 11.26 -6.63
C SER A 351 -43.96 12.21 -7.05
N TYR A 352 -43.19 11.87 -8.09
CA TYR A 352 -42.24 12.78 -8.73
C TYR A 352 -42.93 14.03 -9.29
N ARG A 353 -44.00 13.91 -10.07
CA ARG A 353 -44.72 15.08 -10.65
C ARG A 353 -45.24 16.04 -9.58
N MET A 354 -45.71 15.53 -8.44
CA MET A 354 -46.18 16.35 -7.31
C MET A 354 -45.04 17.00 -6.51
N THR A 355 -43.89 16.31 -6.37
CA THR A 355 -42.77 16.79 -5.54
C THR A 355 -41.72 17.59 -6.31
N ALA A 356 -41.57 17.41 -7.62
CA ALA A 356 -40.46 17.94 -8.41
C ALA A 356 -40.28 19.46 -8.29
N LYS A 357 -41.37 20.25 -8.35
CA LYS A 357 -41.30 21.71 -8.19
C LYS A 357 -40.89 22.13 -6.78
N LYS A 358 -41.39 21.43 -5.76
CA LYS A 358 -41.09 21.69 -4.34
C LYS A 358 -39.64 21.35 -4.00
N GLU A 359 -39.15 20.20 -4.44
CA GLU A 359 -37.74 19.82 -4.24
C GLU A 359 -36.80 20.69 -5.07
N HIS A 360 -37.17 21.11 -6.29
CA HIS A 360 -36.38 22.09 -7.05
C HIS A 360 -36.24 23.43 -6.29
N GLN A 361 -37.34 23.98 -5.77
CA GLN A 361 -37.29 25.19 -4.94
C GLN A 361 -36.46 24.98 -3.67
N ARG A 362 -36.59 23.83 -3.00
CA ARG A 362 -35.80 23.46 -1.82
C ARG A 362 -34.30 23.37 -2.12
N ILE A 363 -33.92 22.84 -3.29
CA ILE A 363 -32.52 22.77 -3.75
C ILE A 363 -31.98 24.18 -4.05
N LEU A 364 -32.78 25.07 -4.66
CA LEU A 364 -32.39 26.47 -4.88
C LEU A 364 -32.22 27.23 -3.56
N GLN A 365 -33.17 27.10 -2.63
CA GLN A 365 -33.06 27.67 -1.28
C GLN A 365 -31.83 27.13 -0.54
N ARG A 366 -31.57 25.82 -0.61
CA ARG A 366 -30.37 25.21 -0.03
C ARG A 366 -29.08 25.74 -0.67
N ARG A 367 -29.06 25.99 -1.98
CA ARG A 367 -27.92 26.62 -2.67
C ARG A 367 -27.69 28.05 -2.15
N GLN A 368 -28.76 28.82 -1.92
CA GLN A 368 -28.64 30.16 -1.34
C GLN A 368 -28.06 30.09 0.08
N ILE A 369 -28.64 29.27 0.96
CA ILE A 369 -28.14 29.06 2.34
C ILE A 369 -26.66 28.63 2.36
N ILE A 370 -26.23 27.78 1.43
CA ILE A 370 -24.82 27.37 1.30
C ILE A 370 -23.93 28.54 0.85
N LYS A 371 -24.41 29.39 -0.07
CA LYS A 371 -23.68 30.58 -0.52
C LYS A 371 -23.56 31.61 0.60
N ASP A 372 -24.66 31.96 1.25
CA ASP A 372 -24.69 32.91 2.37
C ASP A 372 -23.78 32.45 3.52
N ARG A 373 -23.81 31.14 3.84
CA ARG A 373 -22.93 30.55 4.85
C ARG A 373 -21.45 30.49 4.43
N LYS A 374 -21.16 30.38 3.13
CA LYS A 374 -19.79 30.47 2.61
C LYS A 374 -19.26 31.90 2.71
N GLU A 375 -20.08 32.89 2.35
CA GLU A 375 -19.74 34.32 2.48
C GLU A 375 -19.54 34.72 3.95
N GLN A 376 -20.35 34.20 4.87
CA GLN A 376 -20.15 34.38 6.32
C GLN A 376 -18.84 33.74 6.82
N LEU A 377 -18.47 32.56 6.32
CA LEU A 377 -17.22 31.89 6.69
C LEU A 377 -15.99 32.58 6.09
N GLU A 378 -16.09 33.08 4.86
CA GLU A 378 -15.05 33.90 4.22
C GLU A 378 -14.86 35.20 5.00
N HIS A 379 -15.93 35.92 5.35
CA HIS A 379 -15.84 37.13 6.18
C HIS A 379 -15.25 36.88 7.57
N LEU A 380 -15.61 35.78 8.24
CA LEU A 380 -15.02 35.39 9.53
C LEU A 380 -13.53 35.03 9.40
N ASN A 381 -13.12 34.46 8.28
CA ASN A 381 -11.72 34.14 8.02
C ASN A 381 -10.91 35.40 7.68
N ASP A 382 -11.44 36.28 6.85
CA ASP A 382 -10.85 37.61 6.55
C ASP A 382 -10.70 38.46 7.81
N GLN A 383 -11.66 38.41 8.74
CA GLN A 383 -11.55 39.10 10.04
C GLN A 383 -10.41 38.52 10.89
N ARG A 384 -10.30 37.18 10.97
CA ARG A 384 -9.20 36.52 11.68
C ARG A 384 -7.84 36.82 11.08
N GLU A 385 -7.72 36.77 9.76
CA GLU A 385 -6.47 37.12 9.07
C GLU A 385 -6.07 38.58 9.28
N ARG A 386 -7.03 39.51 9.43
CA ARG A 386 -6.76 40.90 9.84
C ARG A 386 -6.36 41.02 11.30
N GLU A 387 -7.06 40.35 12.22
CA GLU A 387 -6.68 40.34 13.65
C GLU A 387 -5.27 39.75 13.86
N GLU A 388 -4.89 38.71 13.11
CA GLU A 388 -3.55 38.13 13.11
C GLU A 388 -2.50 39.08 12.48
N GLN A 389 -2.85 39.82 11.43
CA GLN A 389 -1.98 40.85 10.83
C GLN A 389 -1.81 42.07 11.74
N GLU A 390 -2.86 42.55 12.39
CA GLU A 390 -2.82 43.66 13.34
C GLU A 390 -1.97 43.29 14.56
N GLN A 391 -2.12 42.09 15.13
CA GLN A 391 -1.24 41.58 16.18
C GLN A 391 0.22 41.49 15.72
N PHE A 392 0.48 41.03 14.48
CA PHE A 392 1.82 40.98 13.93
C PHE A 392 2.43 42.38 13.74
N GLU A 393 1.65 43.36 13.27
CA GLU A 393 2.07 44.76 13.16
C GLU A 393 2.30 45.41 14.53
N GLU A 394 1.48 45.14 15.55
CA GLU A 394 1.70 45.62 16.91
C GLU A 394 2.98 45.03 17.51
N HIS A 395 3.24 43.75 17.31
CA HIS A 395 4.51 43.13 17.67
C HIS A 395 5.71 43.75 16.92
N LEU A 396 5.56 44.07 15.62
CA LEU A 396 6.61 44.73 14.86
C LEU A 396 6.88 46.16 15.34
N LYS A 397 5.83 46.94 15.60
CA LYS A 397 5.92 48.32 16.13
C LYS A 397 6.49 48.35 17.54
N ALA A 398 6.15 47.37 18.38
CA ALA A 398 6.76 47.21 19.71
C ALA A 398 8.27 46.95 19.60
N TYR A 399 8.68 46.06 18.69
CA TYR A 399 10.08 45.78 18.41
C TYR A 399 10.82 47.00 17.83
N GLU A 400 10.21 47.75 16.90
CA GLU A 400 10.77 48.99 16.36
C GLU A 400 10.92 50.07 17.45
N LEU A 401 9.92 50.25 18.32
CA LEU A 401 9.99 51.19 19.45
C LEU A 401 11.06 50.83 20.48
N GLU A 402 11.32 49.53 20.68
CA GLU A 402 12.38 49.02 21.54
C GLU A 402 13.77 49.28 20.93
N MET A 403 13.93 49.03 19.63
CA MET A 403 15.13 49.38 18.86
C MET A 403 15.38 50.90 18.80
N ASP A 404 14.33 51.72 18.69
CA ASP A 404 14.44 53.18 18.62
C ASP A 404 14.72 53.81 19.99
N ARG A 405 14.33 53.15 21.09
CA ARG A 405 14.84 53.45 22.45
C ARG A 405 16.33 53.16 22.55
N LEU A 406 16.78 51.99 22.09
CA LEU A 406 18.20 51.61 22.07
C LEU A 406 19.05 52.61 21.25
N GLU A 407 18.56 53.06 20.08
CA GLU A 407 19.23 54.11 19.30
C GLU A 407 19.27 55.47 20.01
N ARG A 408 18.21 55.88 20.72
CA ARG A 408 18.21 57.13 21.49
C ARG A 408 19.17 57.06 22.68
N GLU A 409 19.20 55.94 23.41
CA GLU A 409 20.17 55.72 24.49
C GLU A 409 21.62 55.69 23.96
N ALA A 410 21.86 55.15 22.76
CA ALA A 410 23.17 55.21 22.10
C ALA A 410 23.58 56.65 21.71
N LYS A 411 22.66 57.44 21.14
CA LYS A 411 22.90 58.84 20.76
C LYS A 411 23.06 59.76 21.97
N GLU A 412 22.41 59.47 23.10
CA GLU A 412 22.66 60.19 24.35
C GLU A 412 24.01 59.82 24.98
N ARG A 413 24.44 58.55 24.90
CA ARG A 413 25.80 58.14 25.30
C ARG A 413 26.90 58.84 24.50
N GLU A 414 26.73 59.02 23.18
CA GLU A 414 27.66 59.83 22.36
C GLU A 414 27.70 61.32 22.77
N ARG A 415 26.55 61.90 23.13
CA ARG A 415 26.47 63.30 23.58
C ARG A 415 27.11 63.49 24.96
N LEU A 416 26.87 62.55 25.87
CA LEU A 416 27.48 62.53 27.20
C LEU A 416 29.01 62.40 27.09
N TRP A 417 29.53 61.54 26.23
CA TRP A 417 30.98 61.41 25.98
C TRP A 417 31.63 62.75 25.57
N LYS A 418 31.04 63.45 24.60
CA LYS A 418 31.56 64.76 24.12
C LYS A 418 31.43 65.87 25.17
N MET A 419 30.43 65.79 26.05
CA MET A 419 30.24 66.74 27.15
C MET A 419 31.23 66.49 28.31
N ILE A 420 31.51 65.22 28.62
CA ILE A 420 32.48 64.80 29.65
C ILE A 420 33.92 65.17 29.25
N GLU A 421 34.24 65.16 27.96
CA GLU A 421 35.53 65.56 27.43
C GLU A 421 35.82 67.07 27.61
N GLN A 422 34.78 67.92 27.61
CA GLN A 422 34.91 69.37 27.87
C GLN A 422 34.87 69.74 29.37
N LEU A 423 34.29 68.89 30.22
CA LEU A 423 34.16 69.13 31.67
C LEU A 423 35.41 68.76 32.50
N LYS A 424 36.47 68.23 31.88
CA LYS A 424 37.74 67.87 32.55
C LYS A 424 38.68 69.05 32.90
N MET A 425 38.24 70.30 32.74
CA MET A 425 39.11 71.50 32.84
C MET A 425 38.56 72.64 33.72
N THR A 426 37.68 72.38 34.70
CA THR A 426 37.22 73.43 35.64
C THR A 426 36.86 72.93 37.04
N ASP A 427 37.12 73.76 38.06
CA ASP A 427 37.11 73.44 39.50
C ASP A 427 35.72 73.19 40.14
N ILE A 428 34.71 72.83 39.36
CA ILE A 428 33.34 72.55 39.83
C ILE A 428 33.14 71.02 40.09
N GLY A 429 34.09 70.16 39.71
CA GLY A 429 34.06 68.74 40.05
C GLY A 429 34.22 68.43 41.55
N ALA A 430 34.95 69.27 42.30
CA ALA A 430 35.38 68.97 43.67
C ALA A 430 34.31 69.15 44.77
N LYS A 431 33.05 69.50 44.43
CA LYS A 431 31.97 69.75 45.42
C LYS A 431 30.67 68.95 45.22
N VAL A 432 30.59 68.14 44.17
CA VAL A 432 29.58 67.07 44.07
C VAL A 432 30.12 65.75 44.67
N LEU A 433 31.43 65.70 44.89
CA LEU A 433 32.24 64.62 45.47
C LEU A 433 32.07 64.46 47.01
N GLN A 434 30.83 64.52 47.53
CA GLN A 434 30.61 64.58 48.99
C GLN A 434 29.53 63.64 49.55
N ASN A 435 29.01 62.70 48.76
CA ASN A 435 28.09 61.63 49.22
C ASN A 435 28.25 60.32 48.41
N LEU A 436 29.45 60.04 47.88
CA LEU A 436 29.80 58.77 47.25
C LEU A 436 31.26 58.45 47.59
N ASP A 437 31.47 57.37 48.33
CA ASP A 437 32.77 56.71 48.49
C ASP A 437 33.06 55.82 47.26
N GLU A 438 34.30 55.41 47.05
CA GLU A 438 35.11 56.02 45.98
C GLU A 438 35.85 54.94 45.17
N GLU A 439 36.29 53.88 45.86
CA GLU A 439 37.27 52.91 45.34
C GLU A 439 36.83 52.07 44.12
N ASP A 440 35.52 51.95 43.84
CA ASP A 440 35.00 51.23 42.66
C ASP A 440 34.93 52.12 41.39
N PHE A 441 34.95 53.46 41.52
CA PHE A 441 34.68 54.37 40.38
C PHE A 441 35.89 54.68 39.48
N ALA A 442 37.09 54.27 39.89
CA ALA A 442 38.34 54.49 39.14
C ALA A 442 38.95 53.20 38.55
N THR A 443 38.36 52.04 38.83
CA THR A 443 38.89 50.71 38.42
C THR A 443 37.90 49.85 37.64
N LEU A 444 36.60 50.17 37.64
CA LEU A 444 35.64 49.52 36.74
C LEU A 444 35.67 50.15 35.35
N ASP A 445 36.36 49.45 34.44
CA ASP A 445 36.20 49.62 33.00
C ASP A 445 34.72 49.46 32.59
N VAL A 446 34.33 50.02 31.44
CA VAL A 446 32.95 50.00 30.94
C VAL A 446 32.45 48.56 30.74
N GLU A 447 33.37 47.63 30.46
CA GLU A 447 33.09 46.19 30.41
C GLU A 447 32.66 45.60 31.78
N ASN A 448 33.22 46.06 32.90
CA ASN A 448 32.84 45.55 34.24
C ASN A 448 31.48 46.07 34.72
N ILE A 449 31.07 47.26 34.27
CA ILE A 449 29.72 47.78 34.52
C ILE A 449 28.69 47.02 33.68
N MET A 450 28.99 46.77 32.39
CA MET A 450 28.18 45.86 31.58
C MET A 450 28.13 44.44 32.16
N ALA A 451 29.23 43.91 32.68
CA ALA A 451 29.26 42.60 33.33
C ALA A 451 28.37 42.56 34.59
N LYS A 452 28.48 43.52 35.51
CA LYS A 452 27.57 43.62 36.68
C LYS A 452 26.10 43.76 36.27
N GLN A 453 25.81 44.44 35.16
CA GLN A 453 24.44 44.66 34.67
C GLN A 453 23.87 43.43 33.93
N VAL A 454 24.70 42.69 33.20
CA VAL A 454 24.35 41.36 32.65
C VAL A 454 24.17 40.36 33.80
N GLU A 455 25.01 40.38 34.83
CA GLU A 455 24.88 39.54 36.02
C GLU A 455 23.57 39.84 36.80
N GLN A 456 23.13 41.11 36.85
CA GLN A 456 21.81 41.47 37.39
C GLN A 456 20.67 40.95 36.52
N LEU A 457 20.74 41.07 35.20
CA LEU A 457 19.72 40.54 34.28
C LEU A 457 19.69 38.99 34.29
N GLU A 458 20.82 38.33 34.47
CA GLU A 458 20.88 36.87 34.67
C GLU A 458 20.28 36.46 36.00
N LYS A 459 20.51 37.21 37.09
CA LYS A 459 19.84 36.99 38.39
C LYS A 459 18.34 37.22 38.32
N GLU A 460 17.87 38.30 37.69
CA GLU A 460 16.43 38.53 37.49
C GLU A 460 15.79 37.40 36.65
N LYS A 461 16.52 36.89 35.65
CA LYS A 461 16.09 35.74 34.84
C LYS A 461 16.08 34.44 35.64
N GLU A 462 17.06 34.19 36.49
CA GLU A 462 17.06 33.04 37.41
C GLU A 462 15.93 33.14 38.44
N GLU A 463 15.66 34.31 39.01
CA GLU A 463 14.51 34.54 39.89
C GLU A 463 13.16 34.33 39.17
N LEU A 464 13.05 34.74 37.90
CA LEU A 464 11.88 34.48 37.07
C LEU A 464 11.71 32.99 36.77
N ILE A 465 12.80 32.30 36.45
CA ILE A 465 12.83 30.85 36.23
C ILE A 465 12.45 30.11 37.51
N ASP A 466 12.94 30.52 38.69
CA ASP A 466 12.61 29.88 39.96
C ASP A 466 11.17 30.21 40.42
N ARG A 467 10.64 31.39 40.07
CA ARG A 467 9.22 31.72 40.22
C ARG A 467 8.35 30.81 39.34
N ILE A 468 8.76 30.56 38.09
CA ILE A 468 8.09 29.62 37.18
C ILE A 468 8.18 28.18 37.72
N LYS A 469 9.36 27.70 38.13
CA LYS A 469 9.51 26.37 38.77
C LYS A 469 8.64 26.21 40.02
N ASN A 470 8.41 27.27 40.78
CA ASN A 470 7.52 27.23 41.94
C ASN A 470 6.04 27.18 41.53
N GLN A 471 5.63 27.92 40.48
CA GLN A 471 4.30 27.79 39.88
C GLN A 471 4.07 26.40 39.25
N GLU A 472 5.08 25.79 38.61
CA GLU A 472 5.02 24.41 38.13
C GLU A 472 4.80 23.42 39.27
N LYS A 473 5.50 23.59 40.41
CA LYS A 473 5.27 22.76 41.61
C LYS A 473 3.85 22.95 42.15
N GLU A 474 3.35 24.18 42.26
CA GLU A 474 1.96 24.45 42.68
C GLU A 474 0.94 23.79 41.73
N PHE A 475 1.17 23.86 40.42
CA PHE A 475 0.34 23.21 39.43
C PHE A 475 0.38 21.67 39.54
N ASP A 476 1.55 21.08 39.77
CA ASP A 476 1.70 19.63 39.96
C ASP A 476 1.06 19.16 41.29
N TYR A 477 1.17 19.93 42.37
CA TYR A 477 0.43 19.69 43.62
C TYR A 477 -1.08 19.78 43.42
N PHE A 478 -1.56 20.78 42.67
CA PHE A 478 -2.99 20.95 42.35
C PHE A 478 -3.52 19.81 41.46
N ALA A 479 -2.76 19.38 40.45
CA ALA A 479 -3.08 18.23 39.61
C ALA A 479 -3.11 16.92 40.43
N ARG A 480 -2.18 16.77 41.38
CA ARG A 480 -2.14 15.64 42.33
C ARG A 480 -3.33 15.63 43.28
N ALA A 481 -3.71 16.79 43.82
CA ALA A 481 -4.90 16.93 44.66
C ALA A 481 -6.19 16.55 43.89
N LYS A 482 -6.34 17.04 42.65
CA LYS A 482 -7.46 16.62 41.78
C LYS A 482 -7.51 15.11 41.56
N ARG A 483 -6.37 14.47 41.27
CA ARG A 483 -6.30 13.00 41.11
C ARG A 483 -6.63 12.25 42.39
N LEU A 484 -6.23 12.76 43.56
CA LEU A 484 -6.56 12.15 44.85
C LEU A 484 -8.07 12.19 45.16
N GLU A 485 -8.78 13.24 44.76
CA GLU A 485 -10.25 13.32 44.81
C GLU A 485 -10.93 12.46 43.74
N GLU A 486 -10.31 12.30 42.58
CA GLU A 486 -10.86 11.51 41.45
C GLU A 486 -10.76 9.99 41.68
N ILE A 487 -9.65 9.50 42.25
CA ILE A 487 -9.42 8.07 42.56
C ILE A 487 -10.59 7.39 43.31
N PRO A 488 -11.14 7.93 44.42
CA PRO A 488 -12.25 7.29 45.12
C PRO A 488 -13.56 7.29 44.32
N LEU A 489 -13.76 8.25 43.42
CA LEU A 489 -14.92 8.27 42.51
C LEU A 489 -14.78 7.18 41.43
N LEU A 490 -13.61 7.09 40.79
CA LEU A 490 -13.30 6.03 39.81
C LEU A 490 -13.36 4.63 40.43
N THR A 491 -12.90 4.48 41.68
CA THR A 491 -12.99 3.19 42.41
C THR A 491 -14.44 2.79 42.66
N LYS A 492 -15.30 3.73 43.07
CA LYS A 492 -16.75 3.48 43.23
C LYS A 492 -17.42 3.13 41.90
N GLN A 493 -17.08 3.83 40.82
CA GLN A 493 -17.60 3.52 39.48
C GLN A 493 -17.18 2.10 39.05
N TYR A 494 -15.91 1.75 39.21
CA TYR A 494 -15.40 0.41 38.88
C TYR A 494 -16.08 -0.70 39.71
N GLU A 495 -16.38 -0.47 40.99
CA GLU A 495 -17.16 -1.42 41.79
C GLU A 495 -18.60 -1.58 41.31
N GLN A 496 -19.24 -0.52 40.82
CA GLN A 496 -20.58 -0.58 40.22
C GLN A 496 -20.54 -1.35 38.89
N GLU A 497 -19.62 -1.01 38.00
CA GLU A 497 -19.42 -1.71 36.72
C GLU A 497 -19.13 -3.20 36.94
N LYS A 498 -18.33 -3.55 37.95
CA LYS A 498 -18.03 -4.94 38.32
C LYS A 498 -19.25 -5.71 38.83
N LYS A 499 -20.19 -5.05 39.54
CA LYS A 499 -21.47 -5.65 39.94
C LYS A 499 -22.36 -5.90 38.72
N VAL A 500 -22.55 -4.88 37.87
CA VAL A 500 -23.35 -4.99 36.63
C VAL A 500 -22.79 -6.07 35.69
N ALA A 501 -21.47 -6.14 35.53
CA ALA A 501 -20.82 -7.17 34.73
C ALA A 501 -21.01 -8.59 35.30
N ARG A 502 -21.01 -8.76 36.63
CA ARG A 502 -21.30 -10.03 37.29
C ARG A 502 -22.76 -10.44 37.13
N GLU A 503 -23.70 -9.54 37.35
CA GLU A 503 -25.14 -9.77 37.13
C GLU A 503 -25.42 -10.16 35.67
N PHE A 504 -24.80 -9.46 34.70
CA PHE A 504 -24.90 -9.80 33.29
C PHE A 504 -24.32 -11.19 32.97
N PHE A 505 -23.18 -11.55 33.57
CA PHE A 505 -22.56 -12.87 33.40
C PHE A 505 -23.43 -14.00 33.97
N GLU A 506 -23.99 -13.82 35.18
CA GLU A 506 -24.91 -14.78 35.80
C GLU A 506 -26.19 -14.96 34.97
N LEU A 507 -26.72 -13.88 34.40
CA LEU A 507 -27.90 -13.91 33.51
C LEU A 507 -27.60 -14.59 32.17
N GLN A 508 -26.36 -14.49 31.66
CA GLN A 508 -25.87 -15.24 30.50
C GLN A 508 -25.69 -16.74 30.81
N GLU A 509 -25.10 -17.09 31.96
CA GLU A 509 -24.97 -18.47 32.44
C GLU A 509 -26.33 -19.13 32.63
N ALA A 510 -27.27 -18.47 33.33
CA ALA A 510 -28.63 -18.97 33.52
C ALA A 510 -29.35 -19.24 32.18
N LYS A 511 -29.20 -18.34 31.20
CA LYS A 511 -29.72 -18.56 29.84
C LYS A 511 -29.07 -19.77 29.15
N LYS A 512 -27.75 -19.95 29.25
CA LYS A 512 -27.03 -21.11 28.69
C LYS A 512 -27.47 -22.42 29.35
N VAL A 513 -27.61 -22.45 30.67
CA VAL A 513 -28.07 -23.63 31.42
C VAL A 513 -29.52 -23.96 31.06
N GLY A 514 -30.40 -22.96 31.00
CA GLY A 514 -31.78 -23.13 30.52
C GLY A 514 -31.85 -23.70 29.10
N TYR A 515 -31.02 -23.19 28.18
CA TYR A 515 -30.95 -23.69 26.80
C TYR A 515 -30.42 -25.12 26.71
N ARG A 516 -29.45 -25.50 27.56
CA ARG A 516 -28.95 -26.88 27.68
C ARG A 516 -30.01 -27.81 28.25
N LEU A 517 -30.69 -27.41 29.32
CA LEU A 517 -31.78 -28.19 29.92
C LEU A 517 -32.93 -28.39 28.93
N TYR A 518 -33.36 -27.33 28.23
CA TYR A 518 -34.38 -27.42 27.17
C TYR A 518 -33.95 -28.39 26.05
N LYS A 519 -32.69 -28.31 25.61
CA LYS A 519 -32.16 -29.21 24.57
C LYS A 519 -32.11 -30.67 25.03
N VAL A 520 -31.73 -30.94 26.29
CA VAL A 520 -31.75 -32.28 26.88
C VAL A 520 -33.19 -32.80 27.03
N TYR A 521 -34.13 -31.99 27.52
CA TYR A 521 -35.54 -32.35 27.62
C TYR A 521 -36.14 -32.68 26.25
N THR A 522 -35.82 -31.88 25.22
CA THR A 522 -36.26 -32.13 23.84
C THR A 522 -35.67 -33.43 23.28
N MET A 523 -34.44 -33.80 23.66
CA MET A 523 -33.80 -35.07 23.28
C MET A 523 -34.22 -36.28 24.15
N MET A 524 -35.05 -36.09 25.19
CA MET A 524 -35.66 -37.19 25.96
C MET A 524 -37.14 -37.42 25.60
N ILE A 525 -37.76 -36.47 24.88
CA ILE A 525 -39.16 -36.56 24.41
C ILE A 525 -39.22 -37.04 22.94
N LEU A 526 -38.10 -36.95 22.22
CA LEU A 526 -37.84 -37.62 20.94
C LEU A 526 -37.16 -38.98 21.17
#